data_AF-A0AA97GYT2-F1
#
_entry.id   AF-A0AA97GYT2-F1
#
_cell.length_a   1.000
_cell.length_b   1.000
_cell.length_c   1.000
_cell.angle_alpha   90.00
_cell.angle_beta   90.00
_cell.angle_gamma   90.00
#
_symmetry.space_group_name_H-M   'P 1'
#
loop_
_entity.id
_entity.type
_entity.pdbx_description
1 polymer ?
#
loop_
_entity_poly.entity_id
_entity_poly.type
_entity_poly.pdbx_seq_one_letter_code
_entity_poly.pdbx_strand_id
1 'polypeptide(L)'
;MGVRTALRKELMGLQDSSLLAADDVRALLTKAIKAKPEKSEQGFALISRFNDNHSQLVFGESNKEKLLEYQTHRLFKEILYTRKSFDKWLNKYLN
;
A
#
# COMPACT_ATOMS: atom_id res chain seq x y z
N MET A 1 -14.94 -12.04 -3.60
CA MET A 1 -14.68 -10.62 -3.97
C MET A 1 -13.41 -10.52 -4.84
N GLY A 2 -13.34 -11.16 -6.03
CA GLY A 2 -12.06 -11.31 -6.76
C GLY A 2 -12.04 -10.72 -8.19
N VAL A 3 -13.14 -10.80 -8.93
CA VAL A 3 -13.16 -10.47 -10.36
C VAL A 3 -13.13 -8.96 -10.62
N ARG A 4 -13.84 -8.16 -9.82
CA ARG A 4 -13.90 -6.70 -10.01
C ARG A 4 -12.56 -6.03 -9.75
N THR A 5 -11.79 -6.50 -8.77
CA THR A 5 -10.50 -5.90 -8.41
C THR A 5 -9.43 -6.22 -9.44
N ALA A 6 -9.42 -7.44 -9.99
CA ALA A 6 -8.51 -7.82 -11.07
C ALA A 6 -8.81 -7.03 -12.35
N LEU A 7 -10.08 -6.98 -12.76
CA LEU A 7 -10.51 -6.20 -13.93
C LEU A 7 -10.21 -4.70 -13.76
N ARG A 8 -10.42 -4.15 -12.55
CA ARG A 8 -10.13 -2.74 -12.26
C ARG A 8 -8.63 -2.44 -12.33
N LYS A 9 -7.77 -3.35 -11.88
CA LYS A 9 -6.30 -3.23 -12.02
C LYS A 9 -5.84 -3.28 -13.47
N GLU A 10 -6.46 -4.15 -14.26
CA GLU A 10 -6.25 -4.24 -15.70
C GLU A 10 -6.66 -2.93 -16.39
N LEU A 11 -7.82 -2.37 -16.06
CA LEU A 11 -8.28 -1.08 -16.57
C LEU A 11 -7.40 0.12 -16.12
N MET A 12 -6.71 0.00 -14.99
CA MET A 12 -5.73 0.99 -14.52
C MET A 12 -4.33 0.80 -15.13
N GLY A 13 -4.12 -0.21 -15.97
CA GLY A 13 -2.82 -0.51 -16.57
C GLY A 13 -1.74 -0.86 -15.54
N LEU A 14 -2.14 -1.43 -14.39
CA LEU A 14 -1.22 -1.71 -13.28
C LEU A 14 -0.40 -3.00 -13.46
N GLN A 15 -0.66 -3.78 -14.51
CA GLN A 15 0.01 -5.08 -14.73
C GLN A 15 1.53 -4.93 -14.99
N ASP A 16 1.94 -3.88 -15.69
CA ASP A 16 3.36 -3.57 -15.98
C ASP A 16 3.89 -2.35 -15.20
N SER A 17 3.07 -1.78 -14.32
CA SER A 17 3.44 -0.56 -13.60
C SER A 17 4.15 -0.87 -12.30
N SER A 18 5.14 -0.05 -11.93
CA SER A 18 5.78 -0.08 -10.60
C SER A 18 4.86 0.46 -9.48
N LEU A 19 3.55 0.50 -9.72
CA LEU A 19 2.53 1.06 -8.86
C LEU A 19 1.71 -0.06 -8.21
N LEU A 20 1.38 0.14 -6.94
CA LEU A 20 0.64 -0.76 -6.09
C LEU A 20 -0.67 -0.11 -5.67
N ALA A 21 -1.78 -0.83 -5.81
CA ALA A 21 -3.01 -0.43 -5.15
C ALA A 21 -2.92 -0.69 -3.64
N ALA A 22 -3.81 -0.09 -2.86
CA ALA A 22 -3.83 -0.28 -1.41
C ALA A 22 -3.97 -1.77 -1.01
N ASP A 23 -4.74 -2.54 -1.78
CA ASP A 23 -4.89 -3.98 -1.54
C ASP A 23 -3.59 -4.76 -1.80
N ASP A 24 -2.79 -4.35 -2.79
CA ASP A 24 -1.48 -4.95 -3.04
C ASP A 24 -0.52 -4.65 -1.89
N VAL A 25 -0.53 -3.42 -1.39
CA VAL A 25 0.28 -3.02 -0.22
C VAL A 25 -0.11 -3.85 1.01
N ARG A 26 -1.41 -4.02 1.29
CA ARG A 26 -1.89 -4.86 2.40
C ARG A 26 -1.48 -6.33 2.25
N ALA A 27 -1.57 -6.87 1.04
CA ALA A 27 -1.16 -8.24 0.75
C ALA A 27 0.35 -8.43 0.96
N LEU A 28 1.17 -7.50 0.48
CA LEU A 28 2.62 -7.50 0.66
C LEU A 28 3.02 -7.36 2.14
N LEU A 29 2.36 -6.46 2.88
CA LEU A 29 2.55 -6.33 4.33
C LEU A 29 2.25 -7.62 5.06
N THR A 30 1.09 -8.22 4.78
CA THR A 30 0.69 -9.49 5.39
C THR A 30 1.70 -10.59 5.08
N LYS A 31 2.22 -10.65 3.85
CA LYS A 31 3.26 -11.61 3.45
C LYS A 31 4.59 -11.36 4.19
N ALA A 32 5.01 -10.10 4.33
CA ALA A 32 6.23 -9.74 5.05
C ALA A 32 6.15 -10.09 6.54
N ILE A 33 4.98 -9.89 7.17
CA ILE A 33 4.74 -10.22 8.58
C ILE A 33 4.75 -11.73 8.79
N LYS A 34 4.09 -12.48 7.90
CA LYS A 34 4.12 -13.96 7.93
C LYS A 34 5.54 -14.52 7.77
N ALA A 35 6.43 -13.82 7.07
CA ALA A 35 7.82 -14.22 6.90
C ALA A 35 8.71 -13.91 8.13
N LYS A 36 8.27 -13.01 9.01
CA LYS A 36 8.99 -12.60 10.24
C LYS A 36 8.06 -12.67 11.46
N PRO A 37 7.67 -13.88 11.90
CA PRO A 37 6.74 -14.05 13.02
C PRO A 37 7.23 -13.40 14.33
N GLU A 38 8.54 -13.29 14.52
CA GLU A 38 9.17 -12.61 15.66
C GLU A 38 8.88 -11.10 15.73
N LYS A 39 8.53 -10.47 14.61
CA LYS A 39 8.11 -9.05 14.54
C LYS A 39 6.60 -8.90 14.27
N SER A 40 5.80 -9.91 14.59
CA SER A 40 4.36 -9.92 14.26
C SER A 40 3.58 -8.73 14.85
N GLU A 41 3.80 -8.37 16.12
CA GLU A 41 3.17 -7.20 16.75
C GLU A 41 3.53 -5.89 16.03
N GLN A 42 4.82 -5.69 15.72
CA GLN A 42 5.29 -4.54 14.94
C GLN A 42 4.67 -4.53 13.54
N GLY A 43 4.52 -5.71 12.95
CA GLY A 43 3.82 -5.93 11.69
C GLY A 43 2.37 -5.46 11.70
N PHE A 44 1.60 -5.87 12.71
CA PHE A 44 0.19 -5.46 12.84
C PHE A 44 0.07 -3.95 13.07
N ALA A 45 0.95 -3.37 13.89
CA ALA A 45 1.03 -1.92 14.07
C ALA A 45 1.33 -1.21 12.73
N LEU A 46 2.17 -1.80 11.88
CA LEU A 46 2.47 -1.26 10.55
C LEU A 46 1.26 -1.25 9.62
N ILE A 47 0.48 -2.33 9.61
CA ILE A 47 -0.77 -2.40 8.83
C ILE A 47 -1.74 -1.31 9.30
N SER A 48 -1.89 -1.13 10.62
CA SER A 48 -2.77 -0.07 11.16
C SER A 48 -2.32 1.30 10.67
N ARG A 49 -1.02 1.63 10.82
CA ARG A 49 -0.46 2.91 10.36
C ARG A 49 -0.69 3.14 8.87
N PHE A 50 -0.49 2.11 8.05
CA PHE A 50 -0.76 2.20 6.62
C PHE A 50 -2.25 2.50 6.35
N ASN A 51 -3.16 1.79 7.00
CA ASN A 51 -4.60 1.98 6.81
C ASN A 51 -5.07 3.35 7.27
N ASP A 52 -4.54 3.85 8.39
CA ASP A 52 -4.83 5.18 8.91
C ASP A 52 -4.36 6.26 7.91
N ASN A 53 -3.11 6.17 7.45
CA ASN A 53 -2.56 7.10 6.46
C ASN A 53 -3.32 7.03 5.14
N HIS A 54 -3.63 5.83 4.64
CA HIS A 54 -4.41 5.66 3.40
C HIS A 54 -5.80 6.28 3.52
N SER A 55 -6.51 6.03 4.62
CA SER A 55 -7.84 6.59 4.85
C SER A 55 -7.78 8.12 4.84
N GLN A 56 -6.81 8.71 5.53
CA GLN A 56 -6.59 10.15 5.54
C GLN A 56 -6.32 10.73 4.15
N LEU A 57 -5.46 10.07 3.37
CA LEU A 57 -5.20 10.48 1.99
C LEU A 57 -6.46 10.40 1.11
N VAL A 58 -7.31 9.39 1.30
CA VAL A 58 -8.61 9.27 0.59
C VAL A 58 -9.52 10.45 0.93
N PHE A 59 -9.51 10.91 2.19
CA PHE A 59 -10.26 12.09 2.64
C PHE A 59 -9.62 13.43 2.22
N GLY A 60 -8.44 13.41 1.57
CA GLY A 60 -7.74 14.62 1.12
C GLY A 60 -6.87 15.27 2.20
N GLU A 61 -6.60 14.58 3.30
CA GLU A 61 -5.64 15.04 4.31
C GLU A 61 -4.19 14.88 3.86
N SER A 62 -3.28 15.49 4.62
CA SER A 62 -1.84 15.45 4.34
C SER A 62 -1.23 14.07 4.61
N ASN A 63 -0.24 13.69 3.79
CA ASN A 63 0.50 12.44 3.97
C ASN A 63 1.30 12.44 5.28
N LYS A 64 0.93 11.59 6.23
CA LYS A 64 1.67 11.41 7.49
C LYS A 64 2.94 10.59 7.29
N GLU A 65 2.92 9.66 6.34
CA GLU A 65 4.06 8.79 6.04
C GLU A 65 4.83 9.34 4.82
N LYS A 66 5.71 10.33 5.06
CA LYS A 66 6.50 11.01 4.02
C LYS A 66 7.30 10.09 3.10
N LEU A 67 7.63 8.88 3.56
CA LEU A 67 8.35 7.87 2.77
C LEU A 67 7.44 7.06 1.84
N LEU A 68 6.13 7.06 2.09
CA LEU A 68 5.13 6.46 1.21
C LEU A 68 4.69 7.50 0.17
N GLU A 69 5.48 7.60 -0.89
CA GLU A 69 5.10 8.36 -2.08
C GLU A 69 3.85 7.72 -2.69
N TYR A 70 2.88 8.56 -3.00
CA TYR A 70 1.61 8.17 -3.58
C TYR A 70 1.27 9.06 -4.78
N GLN A 71 0.45 8.52 -5.66
CA GLN A 71 -0.14 9.24 -6.78
C GLN A 71 -1.61 8.85 -6.91
N THR A 72 -2.45 9.80 -7.32
CA THR A 72 -3.86 9.52 -7.55
C THR A 72 -4.08 9.16 -9.01
N HIS A 73 -4.67 8.01 -9.27
CA HIS A 73 -5.03 7.58 -10.61
C HIS A 73 -6.10 8.51 -11.20
N ARG A 74 -5.87 9.09 -12.37
CA ARG A 74 -6.73 10.13 -12.96
C ARG A 74 -8.18 9.67 -13.18
N LEU A 75 -8.36 8.48 -13.75
CA LEU A 75 -9.70 7.97 -14.12
C LEU A 75 -10.49 7.39 -12.94
N PHE A 76 -9.82 6.67 -12.04
CA PHE A 76 -10.44 5.93 -10.95
C PHE A 76 -10.37 6.68 -9.61
N LYS A 77 -9.68 7.84 -9.58
CA LYS A 77 -9.42 8.66 -8.40
C LYS A 77 -8.86 7.86 -7.22
N GLU A 78 -8.10 6.82 -7.53
CA GLU A 78 -7.61 5.84 -6.56
C GLU A 78 -6.17 6.16 -6.19
N ILE A 79 -5.84 5.98 -4.91
CA ILE A 79 -4.48 6.22 -4.42
C ILE A 79 -3.63 4.99 -4.72
N LEU A 80 -2.56 5.23 -5.47
CA LEU A 80 -1.56 4.25 -5.84
C LEU A 80 -0.24 4.61 -5.18
N TYR A 81 0.48 3.59 -4.72
CA TYR A 81 1.79 3.74 -4.09
C TYR A 81 2.86 3.22 -5.03
N THR A 82 4.06 3.79 -5.01
CA THR A 82 5.16 3.19 -5.77
C THR A 82 5.76 2.02 -5.01
N ARG A 83 6.17 0.96 -5.71
CA ARG A 83 6.83 -0.19 -5.08
C ARG A 83 8.10 0.23 -4.33
N LYS A 84 8.88 1.13 -4.93
CA LYS A 84 10.12 1.66 -4.35
C LYS A 84 9.88 2.42 -3.04
N SER A 85 8.85 3.26 -2.99
CA SER A 85 8.51 4.02 -1.78
C SER A 85 8.00 3.09 -0.67
N PHE A 86 7.17 2.11 -1.03
CA PHE A 86 6.73 1.06 -0.11
C PHE A 86 7.90 0.27 0.47
N ASP A 87 8.82 -0.25 -0.36
CA ASP A 87 9.94 -1.06 0.13
C ASP A 87 10.88 -0.24 1.05
N LYS A 88 11.10 1.05 0.75
CA LYS A 88 11.84 1.96 1.65
C LYS A 88 11.13 2.16 2.99
N TRP A 89 9.82 2.39 2.94
CA TRP A 89 9.01 2.56 4.13
C TRP A 89 8.99 1.28 4.97
N LEU A 90 8.81 0.12 4.34
CA LEU A 90 8.82 -1.19 4.99
C LEU A 90 10.17 -1.46 5.68
N ASN A 91 11.27 -1.20 4.99
CA ASN A 91 12.62 -1.38 5.54
C ASN A 91 12.88 -0.50 6.75
N LYS A 92 12.32 0.72 6.82
CA LYS A 92 12.48 1.59 7.99
C LYS A 92 11.91 1.00 9.29
N TYR A 93 10.87 0.18 9.18
CA TYR A 93 10.17 -0.34 10.36
C TYR A 93 10.37 -1.84 10.60
N LEU A 94 10.76 -2.62 9.58
CA LEU A 94 11.00 -4.07 9.70
C LEU A 94 12.47 -4.48 9.70
N ASN A 95 13.43 -3.59 9.42
CA ASN A 95 14.84 -3.79 9.79
C ASN A 95 15.07 -3.19 11.16
#